data_AF-A0A497FFN8-F1
#
_entry.id   AF-A0A497FFN8-F1
#
_cell.length_a   1.000
_cell.length_b   1.000
_cell.length_c   1.000
_cell.angle_alpha   90.00
_cell.angle_beta   90.00
_cell.angle_gamma   90.00
#
_symmetry.space_group_name_H-M   'P 1'
#
loop_
_entity.id
_entity.type
_entity.pdbx_description
1 polymer ?
#
loop_
_entity_poly.entity_id
_entity_poly.type
_entity_poly.pdbx_seq_one_letter_code
_entity_poly.pdbx_strand_id
1 'polypeptide(L)'
;MNVEQVRRDLERRKRGGFWRPREGENHIRILPPLDPNEPFYHAVRLHWIGSRPVLCTQPECLVCEILSTGVIMGNTIRTIERFLVSIVDLDAPQDGVQIWPMPASVWADVARLIVEGKWGDITDPMYGRNLVIIREGTGIGTRYQVLPEPEVSQIDSSFLKDIPNLKTVYSAVEPSQLVEILRDEGIHVNITRLNAMAQSAGALQGRGPNALQGQSQGQSAPQNQPQTNPVTAPVSQQQPQNVQPPQQSQPQPQPQPQPQPQSQQSQQSVRDPAQLKQMLETLLGGD
;
A
#
# COMPACT_ATOMS: atom_id res chain seq x y z
N MET A 1 -39.62 12.36 15.48
CA MET A 1 -38.88 11.80 14.32
C MET A 1 -38.04 12.91 13.72
N ASN A 2 -36.72 12.77 13.67
CA ASN A 2 -35.81 13.81 13.15
C ASN A 2 -35.72 13.70 11.62
N VAL A 3 -36.62 14.38 10.93
CA VAL A 3 -36.75 14.33 9.46
C VAL A 3 -35.48 14.84 8.77
N GLU A 4 -34.76 15.79 9.38
CA GLU A 4 -33.51 16.34 8.84
C GLU A 4 -32.36 15.33 8.93
N GLN A 5 -32.32 14.53 10.00
CA GLN A 5 -31.37 13.41 10.10
C GLN A 5 -31.66 12.34 9.05
N VAL A 6 -32.93 11.95 8.87
CA VAL A 6 -33.34 10.96 7.87
C VAL A 6 -33.05 11.44 6.45
N ARG A 7 -33.21 12.75 6.17
CA ARG A 7 -32.85 13.35 4.87
C ARG A 7 -31.33 13.31 4.64
N ARG A 8 -30.53 13.67 5.63
CA ARG A 8 -29.05 13.53 5.58
C ARG A 8 -28.62 12.08 5.40
N ASP A 9 -29.27 11.14 6.08
CA ASP A 9 -29.00 9.70 5.96
C ASP A 9 -29.36 9.18 4.56
N LEU A 10 -30.47 9.63 3.98
CA LEU A 10 -30.89 9.28 2.63
C LEU A 10 -29.94 9.85 1.57
N GLU A 11 -29.53 11.11 1.71
CA GLU A 11 -28.56 11.74 0.81
C GLU A 11 -27.18 11.10 0.94
N ARG A 12 -26.71 10.77 2.15
CA ARG A 12 -25.49 10.00 2.38
C ARG A 12 -25.55 8.61 1.76
N ARG A 13 -26.69 7.92 1.84
CA ARG A 13 -26.90 6.62 1.16
C ARG A 13 -26.95 6.75 -0.36
N LYS A 14 -27.58 7.79 -0.91
CA LYS A 14 -27.57 8.08 -2.36
C LYS A 14 -26.19 8.47 -2.87
N ARG A 15 -25.40 9.17 -2.06
CA ARG A 15 -23.99 9.49 -2.31
C ARG A 15 -23.07 8.28 -2.16
N GLY A 16 -23.62 7.11 -1.80
CA GLY A 16 -22.95 5.82 -1.61
C GLY A 16 -21.80 5.65 -2.58
N GLY A 17 -20.62 5.99 -2.10
CA GLY A 17 -19.50 6.29 -2.97
C GLY A 17 -18.35 6.80 -2.14
N PHE A 18 -17.18 6.31 -2.49
CA PHE A 18 -15.93 6.85 -2.03
C PHE A 18 -15.69 8.20 -2.70
N TRP A 19 -15.18 9.18 -1.95
CA TRP A 19 -14.69 10.41 -2.57
C TRP A 19 -13.54 10.06 -3.52
N ARG A 20 -13.49 10.77 -4.65
CA ARG A 20 -12.42 10.67 -5.63
C ARG A 20 -12.09 12.07 -6.12
N PRO A 21 -10.80 12.40 -6.28
CA PRO A 21 -10.42 13.69 -6.84
C PRO A 21 -10.96 13.83 -8.26
N ARG A 22 -11.56 14.99 -8.52
CA ARG A 22 -11.93 15.48 -9.86
C ARG A 22 -10.66 15.80 -10.64
N GLU A 23 -10.76 15.87 -11.96
CA GLU A 23 -9.64 16.40 -12.76
C GLU A 23 -9.42 17.89 -12.42
N GLY A 24 -8.15 18.30 -12.34
CA GLY A 24 -7.74 19.61 -11.85
C GLY A 24 -7.42 19.62 -10.36
N GLU A 25 -7.59 20.78 -9.73
CA GLU A 25 -7.32 21.01 -8.32
C GLU A 25 -8.47 20.51 -7.43
N ASN A 26 -8.12 19.94 -6.29
CA ASN A 26 -9.07 19.50 -5.27
C ASN A 26 -8.54 19.92 -3.91
N HIS A 27 -9.27 20.76 -3.19
CA HIS A 27 -8.85 21.23 -1.88
C HIS A 27 -9.44 20.32 -0.81
N ILE A 28 -8.59 19.67 -0.03
CA ILE A 28 -9.04 18.72 0.99
C ILE A 28 -8.36 18.97 2.33
N ARG A 29 -9.03 18.54 3.39
CA ARG A 29 -8.43 18.32 4.71
C ARG A 29 -8.44 16.84 5.01
N ILE A 30 -7.27 16.26 5.29
CA ILE A 30 -7.19 14.92 5.87
C ILE A 30 -7.44 15.05 7.38
N LEU A 31 -8.34 14.23 7.90
CA LEU A 31 -8.72 14.22 9.32
C LEU A 31 -7.80 13.31 10.13
N PRO A 32 -7.67 13.56 11.45
CA PRO A 32 -6.90 12.68 12.32
C PRO A 32 -7.54 11.28 12.42
N PRO A 33 -6.79 10.27 12.90
CA PRO A 33 -7.34 8.96 13.18
C PRO A 33 -8.40 9.02 14.29
N LEU A 34 -9.31 8.05 14.30
CA LEU A 34 -10.29 7.90 15.39
C LEU A 34 -9.60 7.51 16.71
N ASP A 35 -8.56 6.67 16.64
CA ASP A 35 -7.67 6.35 17.76
C ASP A 35 -6.34 7.09 17.57
N PRO A 36 -5.92 7.97 18.51
CA PRO A 36 -4.66 8.71 18.43
C PRO A 36 -3.40 7.83 18.33
N ASN A 37 -3.48 6.54 18.68
CA ASN A 37 -2.36 5.60 18.58
C ASN A 37 -2.27 4.91 17.20
N GLU A 38 -3.22 5.18 16.31
CA GLU A 38 -3.27 4.62 14.98
C GLU A 38 -2.82 5.63 13.91
N PRO A 39 -2.35 5.18 12.75
CA PRO A 39 -2.15 6.09 11.63
C PRO A 39 -3.49 6.68 11.16
N PHE A 40 -3.45 7.87 10.55
CA PHE A 40 -4.61 8.54 9.93
C PHE A 40 -5.27 7.76 8.78
N TYR A 41 -4.73 6.59 8.42
CA TYR A 41 -5.18 5.76 7.32
C TYR A 41 -5.38 4.29 7.74
N HIS A 42 -6.22 3.58 6.99
CA HIS A 42 -6.31 2.12 7.04
C HIS A 42 -5.92 1.51 5.68
N ALA A 43 -4.85 0.73 5.65
CA ALA A 43 -4.40 0.06 4.42
C ALA A 43 -5.31 -1.14 4.11
N VAL A 44 -5.80 -1.20 2.89
CA VAL A 44 -6.59 -2.32 2.37
C VAL A 44 -6.04 -2.79 1.04
N ARG A 45 -6.03 -4.10 0.87
CA ARG A 45 -5.72 -4.75 -0.41
C ARG A 45 -7.02 -5.30 -0.98
N LEU A 46 -7.35 -4.95 -2.22
CA LEU A 46 -8.61 -5.30 -2.86
C LEU A 46 -8.34 -6.08 -4.14
N HIS A 47 -9.10 -7.16 -4.34
CA HIS A 47 -9.20 -7.87 -5.61
C HIS A 47 -10.44 -7.35 -6.34
N TRP A 48 -10.24 -6.70 -7.48
CA TRP A 48 -11.33 -6.28 -8.35
C TRP A 48 -11.70 -7.44 -9.27
N ILE A 49 -12.89 -7.99 -9.08
CA ILE A 49 -13.48 -9.02 -9.92
C ILE A 49 -14.62 -8.35 -10.68
N GLY A 50 -14.38 -8.08 -11.97
CA GLY A 50 -15.19 -7.14 -12.74
C GLY A 50 -15.20 -5.75 -12.10
N SER A 51 -16.39 -5.25 -11.76
CA SER A 51 -16.57 -3.96 -11.07
C SER A 51 -16.65 -4.06 -9.55
N ARG A 52 -16.57 -5.26 -8.97
CA ARG A 52 -16.77 -5.49 -7.53
C ARG A 52 -15.44 -5.63 -6.79
N PRO A 53 -15.16 -4.79 -5.78
CA PRO A 53 -14.00 -4.97 -4.92
C PRO A 53 -14.27 -6.04 -3.87
N VAL A 54 -13.37 -7.02 -3.77
CA VAL A 54 -13.33 -8.02 -2.69
C VAL A 54 -12.12 -7.75 -1.82
N LEU A 55 -12.30 -7.68 -0.50
CA LEU A 55 -11.21 -7.52 0.45
C LEU A 55 -10.27 -8.74 0.40
N CYS A 56 -8.98 -8.49 0.27
CA CYS A 56 -7.96 -9.52 0.40
C CYS A 56 -7.72 -9.84 1.88
N THR A 57 -7.91 -11.10 2.26
CA THR A 57 -7.80 -11.60 3.64
C THR A 57 -6.49 -12.36 3.88
N GLN A 58 -5.38 -11.93 3.27
CA GLN A 58 -4.09 -12.60 3.42
C GLN A 58 -3.74 -12.87 4.91
N PRO A 59 -3.13 -14.03 5.22
CA PRO A 59 -2.66 -15.07 4.29
C PRO A 59 -3.76 -16.00 3.75
N GLU A 60 -4.95 -16.04 4.37
CA GLU A 60 -6.05 -16.96 4.07
C GLU A 60 -6.99 -16.43 2.96
N CYS A 61 -6.43 -15.84 1.90
CA CYS A 61 -7.23 -15.23 0.83
C CYS A 61 -7.45 -16.22 -0.33
N LEU A 62 -8.70 -16.68 -0.49
CA LEU A 62 -9.09 -17.60 -1.56
C LEU A 62 -8.82 -17.02 -2.96
N VAL A 63 -9.00 -15.72 -3.16
CA VAL A 63 -8.70 -15.07 -4.44
C VAL A 63 -7.20 -15.06 -4.72
N CYS A 64 -6.35 -14.86 -3.70
CA CYS A 64 -4.90 -14.99 -3.86
C CYS A 64 -4.50 -16.41 -4.23
N GLU A 65 -5.13 -17.41 -3.62
CA GLU A 65 -4.90 -18.82 -3.92
C GLU A 65 -5.28 -19.13 -5.37
N ILE A 66 -6.47 -18.72 -5.81
CA ILE A 66 -6.92 -18.86 -7.20
C ILE A 66 -5.93 -18.20 -8.17
N LEU A 67 -5.50 -16.97 -7.91
CA LEU A 67 -4.52 -16.26 -8.74
C LEU A 67 -3.17 -17.02 -8.81
N SER A 68 -2.76 -17.66 -7.71
CA SER A 68 -1.51 -18.43 -7.66
C SER A 68 -1.53 -19.69 -8.53
N THR A 69 -2.71 -20.21 -8.88
CA THR A 69 -2.83 -21.38 -9.78
C THR A 69 -2.45 -21.07 -11.23
N GLY A 70 -2.48 -19.79 -11.63
CA GLY A 70 -2.22 -19.36 -13.00
C GLY A 70 -3.33 -19.71 -14.01
N VAL A 71 -4.44 -20.32 -13.57
CA VAL A 71 -5.58 -20.67 -14.44
C VAL A 71 -6.36 -19.43 -14.86
N ILE A 72 -6.48 -18.45 -13.97
CA ILE A 72 -7.06 -17.15 -14.28
C ILE A 72 -5.94 -16.23 -14.74
N MET A 73 -6.04 -15.72 -15.96
CA MET A 73 -5.10 -14.70 -16.44
C MET A 73 -5.14 -13.49 -15.50
N GLY A 74 -3.97 -12.98 -15.11
CA GLY A 74 -3.83 -11.87 -14.14
C GLY A 74 -4.53 -10.56 -14.54
N ASN A 75 -5.05 -10.46 -15.77
CA ASN A 75 -5.81 -9.31 -16.25
C ASN A 75 -7.31 -9.39 -15.91
N THR A 76 -7.85 -10.55 -15.52
CA THR A 76 -9.26 -10.71 -15.17
C THR A 76 -9.56 -10.21 -13.76
N ILE A 77 -8.64 -10.47 -12.82
CA ILE A 77 -8.74 -9.99 -11.44
C ILE A 77 -7.58 -9.04 -11.17
N ARG A 78 -7.91 -7.75 -11.02
CA ARG A 78 -6.89 -6.74 -10.70
C ARG A 78 -6.76 -6.60 -9.20
N THR A 79 -5.57 -6.86 -8.67
CA THR A 79 -5.27 -6.62 -7.25
C THR A 79 -4.71 -5.22 -7.07
N ILE A 80 -5.21 -4.47 -6.09
CA ILE A 80 -4.78 -3.10 -5.83
C ILE A 80 -4.70 -2.82 -4.34
N GLU A 81 -3.77 -1.96 -3.96
CA GLU A 81 -3.68 -1.40 -2.62
C GLU A 81 -4.31 0.00 -2.57
N ARG A 82 -5.01 0.25 -1.48
CA ARG A 82 -5.65 1.54 -1.17
C ARG A 82 -5.43 1.87 0.29
N PHE A 83 -5.29 3.15 0.57
CA PHE A 83 -5.19 3.68 1.92
C PHE A 83 -6.46 4.47 2.18
N LEU A 84 -7.35 3.90 2.97
CA LEU A 84 -8.58 4.60 3.34
C LEU A 84 -8.22 5.74 4.26
N VAL A 85 -8.69 6.94 3.96
CA VAL A 85 -8.51 8.12 4.81
C VAL A 85 -9.84 8.84 4.97
N SER A 86 -10.05 9.44 6.12
CA SER A 86 -11.16 10.35 6.38
C SER A 86 -10.78 11.75 5.92
N ILE A 87 -11.63 12.39 5.12
CA ILE A 87 -11.37 13.72 4.58
C ILE A 87 -12.60 14.65 4.70
N VAL A 88 -12.34 15.94 4.58
CA VAL A 88 -13.33 16.95 4.21
C VAL A 88 -12.94 17.50 2.84
N ASP A 89 -13.89 17.53 1.90
CA ASP A 89 -13.75 18.24 0.62
C ASP A 89 -14.03 19.73 0.90
N LEU A 90 -13.01 20.57 0.82
CA LEU A 90 -13.11 21.99 1.13
C LEU A 90 -13.83 22.77 0.04
N ASP A 91 -13.95 22.20 -1.16
CA ASP A 91 -14.77 22.75 -2.24
C ASP A 91 -16.26 22.42 -2.03
N ALA A 92 -16.58 21.48 -1.14
CA ALA A 92 -17.94 21.03 -0.85
C ALA A 92 -18.12 20.63 0.64
N PRO A 93 -17.87 21.54 1.61
CA PRO A 93 -17.84 21.19 3.04
C PRO A 93 -19.19 20.71 3.58
N GLN A 94 -20.31 21.09 2.94
CA GLN A 94 -21.65 20.59 3.27
C GLN A 94 -21.81 19.08 3.09
N ASP A 95 -20.88 18.43 2.39
CA ASP A 95 -20.91 16.99 2.17
C ASP A 95 -20.41 16.18 3.37
N GLY A 96 -19.88 16.87 4.38
CA GLY A 96 -19.44 16.27 5.62
C GLY A 96 -18.15 15.47 5.45
N VAL A 97 -17.90 14.59 6.42
CA VAL A 97 -16.76 13.68 6.36
C VAL A 97 -16.98 12.61 5.32
N GLN A 98 -16.01 12.44 4.43
CA GLN A 98 -16.03 11.45 3.36
C GLN A 98 -14.82 10.51 3.50
N ILE A 99 -14.93 9.31 2.92
CA ILE A 99 -13.83 8.36 2.87
C ILE A 99 -13.22 8.40 1.47
N TRP A 100 -11.90 8.57 1.42
CA TRP A 100 -11.13 8.44 0.19
C TRP A 100 -10.24 7.19 0.24
N PRO A 101 -10.44 6.21 -0.66
CA PRO A 101 -9.48 5.14 -0.95
C PRO A 101 -8.33 5.74 -1.75
N MET A 102 -7.40 6.34 -1.03
CA MET A 102 -6.24 7.02 -1.58
C MET A 102 -5.35 6.03 -2.34
N PRO A 103 -4.90 6.36 -3.57
CA PRO A 103 -3.92 5.54 -4.29
C PRO A 103 -2.58 5.50 -3.55
N ALA A 104 -1.86 4.38 -3.66
CA ALA A 104 -0.58 4.19 -2.99
C ALA A 104 0.47 5.28 -3.31
N SER A 105 0.49 5.78 -4.54
CA SER A 105 1.40 6.88 -4.93
C SER A 105 1.10 8.17 -4.18
N VAL A 106 -0.18 8.55 -4.08
CA VAL A 106 -0.61 9.76 -3.34
C VAL A 106 -0.36 9.58 -1.86
N TRP A 107 -0.66 8.40 -1.30
CA TRP A 107 -0.35 8.10 0.09
C TRP A 107 1.13 8.24 0.39
N ALA A 108 2.01 7.75 -0.48
CA ALA A 108 3.46 7.87 -0.29
C ALA A 108 3.91 9.33 -0.26
N ASP A 109 3.33 10.20 -1.10
CA ASP A 109 3.61 11.63 -1.10
C ASP A 109 3.12 12.30 0.19
N VAL A 110 1.88 12.01 0.62
CA VAL A 110 1.32 12.52 1.88
C VAL A 110 2.14 12.05 3.09
N ALA A 111 2.50 10.76 3.15
CA ALA A 111 3.31 10.20 4.22
C ALA A 111 4.69 10.86 4.28
N ARG A 112 5.29 11.18 3.13
CA ARG A 112 6.56 11.90 3.05
C ARG A 112 6.45 13.30 3.66
N LEU A 113 5.37 14.04 3.38
CA LEU A 113 5.15 15.37 3.96
C LEU A 113 5.14 15.34 5.50
N ILE A 114 4.55 14.29 6.09
CA ILE A 114 4.48 14.09 7.53
C ILE A 114 5.85 13.66 8.10
N VAL A 115 6.49 12.66 7.49
CA VAL A 115 7.75 12.07 7.98
C VAL A 115 8.92 13.06 7.88
N GLU A 116 8.96 13.90 6.84
CA GLU A 116 9.97 14.96 6.72
C GLU A 116 9.84 16.04 7.82
N GLY A 117 8.68 16.13 8.48
CA GLY A 117 8.45 16.98 9.65
C GLY A 117 8.37 18.49 9.36
N LYS A 118 8.79 18.95 8.17
CA LYS A 118 8.72 20.37 7.76
C LYS A 118 7.32 20.97 7.90
N TRP A 119 6.29 20.15 7.69
CA TRP A 119 4.90 20.59 7.68
C TRP A 119 4.14 20.31 8.98
N GLY A 120 4.78 19.66 9.97
CA GLY A 120 4.13 19.16 11.18
C GLY A 120 3.14 18.02 10.90
N ASP A 121 2.28 17.72 11.88
CA ASP A 121 1.15 16.82 11.67
C ASP A 121 0.07 17.53 10.85
N ILE A 122 -0.01 17.20 9.56
CA ILE A 122 -0.99 17.79 8.65
C ILE A 122 -2.44 17.47 9.04
N THR A 123 -2.66 16.43 9.86
CA THR A 123 -3.99 15.97 10.26
C THR A 123 -4.48 16.62 11.55
N ASP A 124 -3.61 17.32 12.30
CA ASP A 124 -3.95 17.96 13.57
C ASP A 124 -5.15 18.92 13.39
N PRO A 125 -6.25 18.83 14.16
CA PRO A 125 -7.43 19.65 13.94
C PRO A 125 -7.24 21.16 14.08
N MET A 126 -6.23 21.60 14.83
CA MET A 126 -6.00 23.01 15.18
C MET A 126 -4.80 23.60 14.43
N TYR A 127 -3.73 22.83 14.26
CA TYR A 127 -2.45 23.25 13.70
C TYR A 127 -2.05 22.48 12.44
N GLY A 128 -2.93 21.61 11.95
CA GLY A 128 -2.72 20.87 10.70
C GLY A 128 -2.88 21.75 9.46
N ARG A 129 -2.89 21.11 8.29
CA ARG A 129 -2.84 21.80 7.00
C ARG A 129 -3.82 21.19 6.01
N ASN A 130 -4.34 22.03 5.13
CA ASN A 130 -5.05 21.55 3.96
C ASN A 130 -4.06 21.10 2.90
N LEU A 131 -4.54 20.26 1.99
CA LEU A 131 -3.79 19.79 0.84
C LEU A 131 -4.54 20.14 -0.45
N VAL A 132 -3.80 20.57 -1.46
CA VAL A 132 -4.27 20.63 -2.84
C VAL A 132 -3.82 19.35 -3.54
N ILE A 133 -4.79 18.57 -4.00
CA ILE A 133 -4.56 17.38 -4.81
C ILE A 133 -4.84 17.74 -6.27
N ILE A 134 -3.79 17.84 -7.06
CA ILE A 134 -3.91 18.07 -8.50
C ILE A 134 -3.97 16.71 -9.19
N ARG A 135 -5.06 16.45 -9.92
CA ARG A 135 -5.23 15.23 -10.71
C ARG A 135 -5.28 15.58 -12.19
N GLU A 136 -4.39 14.98 -12.96
CA GLU A 136 -4.34 15.15 -14.42
C GLU A 136 -4.64 13.83 -15.13
N GLY A 137 -5.40 13.90 -16.23
CA GLY A 137 -5.69 12.75 -17.08
C GLY A 137 -6.68 11.75 -16.50
N THR A 138 -6.86 10.64 -17.21
CA THR A 138 -7.80 9.57 -16.84
C THR A 138 -7.22 8.18 -17.08
N GLY A 139 -7.76 7.18 -16.38
CA GLY A 139 -7.32 5.79 -16.51
C GLY A 139 -5.83 5.61 -16.25
N ILE A 140 -5.14 4.95 -17.20
CA ILE A 140 -3.71 4.62 -17.14
C ILE A 140 -2.82 5.88 -17.16
N GLY A 141 -3.29 6.98 -17.76
CA GLY A 141 -2.57 8.25 -17.83
C GLY A 141 -2.73 9.13 -16.60
N THR A 142 -3.41 8.66 -15.54
CA THR A 142 -3.68 9.52 -14.37
C THR A 142 -2.38 9.86 -13.63
N ARG A 143 -2.15 11.15 -13.39
CA ARG A 143 -1.06 11.68 -12.57
C ARG A 143 -1.65 12.44 -11.38
N TYR A 144 -0.90 12.46 -10.29
CA TYR A 144 -1.24 13.19 -9.08
C TYR A 144 -0.07 14.07 -8.66
N GLN A 145 -0.39 15.25 -8.12
CA GLN A 145 0.53 16.07 -7.34
C GLN A 145 -0.14 16.37 -5.99
N VAL A 146 0.64 16.32 -4.91
CA VAL A 146 0.17 16.59 -3.55
C VAL A 146 0.91 17.81 -3.03
N LEU A 147 0.19 18.90 -2.80
CA LEU A 147 0.76 20.17 -2.37
C LEU A 147 0.16 20.58 -1.02
N PRO A 148 0.95 20.70 0.06
CA PRO A 148 0.43 21.26 1.31
C PRO A 148 0.25 22.77 1.20
N GLU A 149 -0.83 23.30 1.77
CA GLU A 149 -0.98 24.75 1.91
C GLU A 149 0.08 25.31 2.87
N PRO A 150 0.69 26.47 2.55
CA PRO A 150 1.79 27.04 3.34
C PRO A 150 1.37 27.57 4.72
N GLU A 151 0.08 27.79 4.94
CA GLU A 151 -0.49 28.21 6.21
C GLU A 151 -1.07 27.03 7.00
N VAL A 152 -0.99 27.13 8.33
CA VAL A 152 -1.75 26.21 9.21
C VAL A 152 -3.22 26.59 9.17
N SER A 153 -4.10 25.60 9.27
CA SER A 153 -5.55 25.82 9.24
C SER A 153 -6.26 24.95 10.27
N GLN A 154 -7.22 25.56 10.95
CA GLN A 154 -8.12 24.89 11.89
C GLN A 154 -9.33 24.33 11.15
N ILE A 155 -9.71 23.09 11.43
CA ILE A 155 -10.93 22.46 10.91
C ILE A 155 -12.08 22.63 11.92
N ASP A 156 -13.32 22.73 11.41
CA ASP A 156 -14.49 22.76 12.28
C ASP A 156 -14.62 21.45 13.07
N SER A 157 -14.69 21.59 14.40
CA SER A 157 -14.81 20.47 15.35
C SER A 157 -16.04 19.56 15.12
N SER A 158 -17.06 20.04 14.41
CA SER A 158 -18.24 19.25 14.06
C SER A 158 -17.88 18.05 13.17
N PHE A 159 -16.92 18.20 12.25
CA PHE A 159 -16.44 17.10 11.41
C PHE A 159 -15.77 15.99 12.22
N LEU A 160 -15.14 16.33 13.34
CA LEU A 160 -14.45 15.33 14.18
C LEU A 160 -15.41 14.31 14.82
N LYS A 161 -16.69 14.67 14.96
CA LYS A 161 -17.73 13.79 15.53
C LYS A 161 -18.21 12.74 14.55
N ASP A 162 -18.01 12.98 13.25
CA ASP A 162 -18.52 12.16 12.15
C ASP A 162 -17.40 11.34 11.48
N ILE A 163 -16.20 11.26 12.09
CA ILE A 163 -15.09 10.46 11.56
C ILE A 163 -15.49 8.97 11.55
N PRO A 164 -15.54 8.33 10.37
CA PRO A 164 -15.91 6.93 10.26
C PRO A 164 -14.79 6.01 10.76
N ASN A 165 -15.17 4.84 11.28
CA ASN A 165 -14.21 3.77 11.54
C ASN A 165 -13.76 3.15 10.21
N LEU A 166 -12.53 3.44 9.80
CA LEU A 166 -11.99 2.99 8.51
C LEU A 166 -11.82 1.46 8.40
N LYS A 167 -11.71 0.76 9.54
CA LYS A 167 -11.55 -0.71 9.58
C LYS A 167 -12.82 -1.48 9.24
N THR A 168 -13.97 -0.82 9.28
CA THR A 168 -15.28 -1.46 8.98
C THR A 168 -15.77 -1.17 7.56
N VAL A 169 -15.01 -0.37 6.80
CA VAL A 169 -15.40 0.09 5.45
C VAL A 169 -15.42 -1.04 4.44
N TYR A 170 -14.43 -1.94 4.50
CA TYR A 170 -14.44 -3.20 3.77
C TYR A 170 -14.53 -4.34 4.78
N SER A 171 -15.37 -5.32 4.46
CA SER A 171 -15.51 -6.55 5.23
C SER A 171 -15.12 -7.73 4.35
N ALA A 172 -14.63 -8.79 4.97
CA ALA A 172 -14.41 -10.05 4.27
C ALA A 172 -15.73 -10.52 3.65
N VAL A 173 -15.67 -10.99 2.41
CA VAL A 173 -16.82 -11.57 1.71
C VAL A 173 -16.93 -13.03 2.10
N GLU A 174 -18.13 -13.48 2.40
CA GLU A 174 -18.39 -14.89 2.71
C GLU A 174 -18.05 -15.79 1.51
N PRO A 175 -17.51 -17.01 1.71
CA PRO A 175 -17.06 -17.86 0.62
C PRO A 175 -18.12 -18.17 -0.44
N SER A 176 -19.38 -18.37 -0.04
CA SER A 176 -20.50 -18.60 -0.96
C SER A 176 -20.74 -17.41 -1.87
N GLN A 177 -20.76 -16.20 -1.32
CA GLN A 177 -20.92 -14.97 -2.06
C GLN A 177 -19.72 -14.71 -2.99
N LEU A 178 -18.51 -15.05 -2.56
CA LEU A 178 -17.32 -14.96 -3.41
C LEU A 178 -17.44 -15.87 -4.64
N VAL A 179 -17.97 -17.09 -4.48
CA VAL A 179 -18.23 -17.99 -5.62
C VAL A 179 -19.24 -17.40 -6.60
N GLU A 180 -20.31 -16.76 -6.11
CA GLU A 180 -21.28 -16.07 -6.96
C GLU A 180 -20.61 -14.92 -7.74
N ILE A 181 -19.80 -14.10 -7.07
CA ILE A 181 -19.05 -13.01 -7.70
C ILE A 181 -18.13 -13.55 -8.80
N LEU A 182 -17.42 -14.64 -8.54
CA LEU A 182 -16.54 -15.27 -9.53
C LEU A 182 -17.35 -15.82 -10.73
N ARG A 183 -18.46 -16.52 -10.46
CA ARG A 183 -19.32 -17.12 -11.49
C ARG A 183 -19.91 -16.07 -12.43
N ASP A 184 -20.39 -14.96 -11.88
CA ASP A 184 -20.95 -13.83 -12.65
C ASP A 184 -19.93 -13.26 -13.65
N GLU A 185 -18.63 -13.31 -13.33
CA GLU A 185 -17.54 -12.87 -14.20
C GLU A 185 -17.00 -14.02 -15.08
N GLY A 186 -17.74 -15.14 -15.18
CA GLY A 186 -17.38 -16.30 -15.99
C GLY A 186 -16.31 -17.21 -15.37
N ILE A 187 -15.89 -16.94 -14.13
CA ILE A 187 -14.87 -17.72 -13.43
C ILE A 187 -15.54 -18.87 -12.68
N HIS A 188 -15.42 -20.07 -13.24
CA HIS A 188 -15.99 -21.29 -12.66
C HIS A 188 -14.93 -21.99 -11.80
N VAL A 189 -15.13 -21.97 -10.49
CA VAL A 189 -14.27 -22.64 -9.50
C VAL A 189 -14.99 -23.85 -8.91
N ASN A 190 -14.32 -25.02 -8.90
CA ASN A 190 -14.83 -26.21 -8.22
C ASN A 190 -14.51 -26.12 -6.71
N ILE A 191 -15.51 -25.77 -5.91
CA ILE A 191 -15.40 -25.50 -4.46
C ILE A 191 -14.79 -26.70 -3.70
N THR A 192 -15.07 -27.93 -4.13
CA THR A 192 -14.55 -29.15 -3.49
C THR A 192 -13.02 -29.21 -3.55
N ARG A 193 -12.41 -28.72 -4.64
CA ARG A 193 -10.95 -28.63 -4.76
C ARG A 193 -10.37 -27.46 -3.97
N LEU A 194 -11.05 -26.32 -3.91
CA LEU A 194 -10.56 -25.17 -3.14
C LEU A 194 -10.56 -25.46 -1.63
N ASN A 195 -11.59 -26.12 -1.12
CA ASN A 195 -11.59 -26.59 0.28
C ASN A 195 -10.49 -27.62 0.55
N ALA A 196 -10.20 -28.52 -0.41
CA ALA A 196 -9.08 -29.45 -0.30
C ALA A 196 -7.70 -28.75 -0.36
N MET A 197 -7.57 -27.68 -1.16
CA MET A 197 -6.33 -26.91 -1.30
C MET A 197 -6.06 -26.03 -0.06
N ALA A 198 -7.08 -25.34 0.47
CA ALA A 198 -7.00 -24.59 1.73
C ALA A 198 -6.61 -25.50 2.93
N GLN A 199 -7.13 -26.72 2.98
CA GLN A 199 -6.75 -27.72 4.00
C GLN A 199 -5.30 -28.23 3.81
N SER A 200 -4.82 -28.32 2.57
CA SER A 200 -3.45 -28.77 2.26
C SER A 200 -2.37 -27.70 2.51
N ALA A 201 -2.71 -26.41 2.41
CA ALA A 201 -1.81 -25.30 2.72
C ALA A 201 -1.50 -25.21 4.23
N GLY A 202 -2.48 -25.51 5.10
CA GLY A 202 -2.28 -25.62 6.55
C GLY A 202 -1.42 -26.81 6.97
N ALA A 203 -1.36 -27.88 6.17
CA ALA A 203 -0.57 -29.08 6.47
C ALA A 203 0.94 -28.90 6.23
N LEU A 204 1.36 -27.91 5.43
CA LEU A 204 2.78 -27.64 5.15
C LEU A 204 3.48 -26.79 6.23
N GLN A 205 2.73 -26.18 7.15
CA GLN A 205 3.30 -25.43 8.28
C GLN A 205 3.48 -26.30 9.54
N GLY A 206 3.03 -27.56 9.52
CA GLY A 206 3.07 -28.49 10.66
C GLY A 206 4.31 -29.38 10.78
N ARG A 207 5.28 -29.32 9.85
CA ARG A 207 6.55 -30.06 9.99
C ARG A 207 7.61 -29.21 10.66
N GLY A 208 7.54 -29.14 11.98
CA GLY A 208 8.66 -28.71 12.80
C GLY A 208 9.88 -29.62 12.60
N PRO A 209 11.12 -29.09 12.62
CA PRO A 209 12.31 -29.90 12.49
C PRO A 209 12.62 -30.56 13.83
N ASN A 210 12.34 -31.86 13.97
CA ASN A 210 13.03 -32.67 14.96
C ASN A 210 12.99 -34.14 14.59
N ALA A 211 14.09 -34.62 13.99
CA ALA A 211 14.59 -35.97 14.16
C ALA A 211 15.98 -36.05 13.52
N LEU A 212 17.03 -35.91 14.33
CA LEU A 212 18.28 -36.67 14.21
C LEU A 212 19.09 -36.45 15.49
N GLN A 213 18.87 -37.33 16.46
CA GLN A 213 19.79 -37.57 17.56
C GLN A 213 21.00 -38.34 17.02
N GLY A 214 22.20 -37.83 17.32
CA GLY A 214 23.47 -38.50 17.13
C GLY A 214 24.51 -37.90 18.06
N GLN A 215 24.90 -38.66 19.07
CA GLN A 215 25.83 -38.31 20.15
C GLN A 215 27.27 -38.11 19.64
N SER A 216 28.01 -37.15 20.21
CA SER A 216 29.21 -37.40 21.04
C SER A 216 30.17 -36.20 21.16
N GLN A 217 30.44 -35.86 22.43
CA GLN A 217 31.73 -35.51 23.06
C GLN A 217 32.66 -34.44 22.46
N GLY A 218 32.93 -33.41 23.27
CA GLY A 218 34.32 -33.14 23.68
C GLY A 218 34.94 -31.78 23.33
N GLN A 219 35.21 -31.00 24.38
CA GLN A 219 36.39 -30.16 24.62
C GLN A 219 36.42 -28.68 24.14
N SER A 220 36.31 -27.81 25.15
CA SER A 220 37.19 -26.70 25.56
C SER A 220 37.62 -25.59 24.58
N ALA A 221 37.37 -24.36 25.01
CA ALA A 221 37.86 -23.06 24.50
C ALA A 221 39.41 -22.91 24.61
N PRO A 222 40.03 -21.83 24.08
CA PRO A 222 39.99 -20.55 24.79
C PRO A 222 39.95 -19.26 23.93
N GLN A 223 39.64 -18.18 24.65
CA GLN A 223 39.59 -16.76 24.31
C GLN A 223 40.94 -16.17 23.81
N ASN A 224 40.88 -15.06 23.07
CA ASN A 224 41.83 -13.95 23.24
C ASN A 224 41.36 -12.62 22.57
N GLN A 225 41.05 -11.65 23.42
CA GLN A 225 41.43 -10.21 23.33
C GLN A 225 42.13 -9.91 24.68
N PRO A 226 42.83 -8.77 24.96
CA PRO A 226 42.92 -7.48 24.25
C PRO A 226 44.34 -6.86 24.24
N GLN A 227 44.50 -5.61 23.74
CA GLN A 227 45.41 -4.51 24.25
C GLN A 227 45.42 -3.35 23.21
N THR A 228 44.77 -2.19 23.43
CA THR A 228 45.09 -0.96 24.20
C THR A 228 46.23 -0.06 23.66
N ASN A 229 45.81 1.04 22.98
CA ASN A 229 46.19 2.48 23.11
C ASN A 229 47.66 2.98 23.09
N PRO A 230 47.91 4.30 22.98
CA PRO A 230 47.51 5.32 21.99
C PRO A 230 48.77 6.12 21.49
N VAL A 231 48.63 7.26 20.77
CA VAL A 231 49.39 8.53 20.98
C VAL A 231 49.35 9.50 19.75
N THR A 232 48.78 10.68 20.03
CA THR A 232 48.98 12.06 19.53
C THR A 232 48.93 12.49 18.05
N ALA A 233 48.09 13.52 17.83
CA ALA A 233 48.17 14.53 16.78
C ALA A 233 49.33 15.53 16.99
N PRO A 234 49.63 16.39 16.00
CA PRO A 234 49.24 17.79 16.19
C PRO A 234 48.64 18.50 14.96
N VAL A 235 47.99 19.60 15.31
CA VAL A 235 47.23 20.58 14.52
C VAL A 235 48.17 21.51 13.74
N SER A 236 47.74 22.01 12.57
CA SER A 236 48.19 23.31 12.07
C SER A 236 47.04 24.07 11.40
N GLN A 237 46.93 25.34 11.82
CA GLN A 237 45.98 26.36 11.44
C GLN A 237 46.49 27.11 10.20
N GLN A 238 45.60 27.59 9.33
CA GLN A 238 45.76 28.87 8.63
C GLN A 238 44.40 29.44 8.21
N GLN A 239 44.25 30.74 8.40
CA GLN A 239 43.07 31.59 8.26
C GLN A 239 43.02 32.29 6.87
N PRO A 240 41.94 33.05 6.54
CA PRO A 240 41.41 33.17 5.17
C PRO A 240 41.83 34.44 4.40
N GLN A 241 41.62 34.43 3.08
CA GLN A 241 41.56 35.63 2.24
C GLN A 241 40.28 35.64 1.38
N ASN A 242 39.80 36.85 1.10
CA ASN A 242 38.47 37.19 0.59
C ASN A 242 38.58 37.91 -0.79
N VAL A 243 37.47 37.93 -1.55
CA VAL A 243 37.14 38.81 -2.71
C VAL A 243 37.82 38.42 -4.06
N GLN A 244 37.22 38.27 -5.25
CA GLN A 244 35.94 38.59 -5.94
C GLN A 244 35.77 37.65 -7.17
N PRO A 245 34.58 37.53 -7.82
CA PRO A 245 34.32 36.60 -8.92
C PRO A 245 34.61 37.19 -10.31
N PRO A 246 34.86 36.34 -11.33
CA PRO A 246 34.06 36.53 -12.55
C PRO A 246 33.71 35.25 -13.34
N GLN A 247 32.55 35.37 -13.98
CA GLN A 247 32.17 34.89 -15.32
C GLN A 247 31.72 33.44 -15.56
N GLN A 248 30.50 33.41 -16.10
CA GLN A 248 29.78 32.29 -16.68
C GLN A 248 30.59 31.62 -17.79
N SER A 249 30.79 30.32 -17.67
CA SER A 249 31.23 29.46 -18.78
C SER A 249 30.11 28.45 -19.06
N GLN A 250 29.69 28.39 -20.33
CA GLN A 250 28.66 27.49 -20.84
C GLN A 250 29.05 26.00 -20.63
N PRO A 251 28.08 25.09 -20.43
CA PRO A 251 28.37 23.67 -20.23
C PRO A 251 28.78 22.99 -21.56
N GLN A 252 29.97 22.37 -21.56
CA GLN A 252 30.38 21.41 -22.59
C GLN A 252 29.61 20.08 -22.42
N PRO A 253 29.23 19.39 -23.52
CA PRO A 253 28.50 18.13 -23.45
C PRO A 253 29.40 16.98 -22.97
N GLN A 254 28.94 16.25 -21.94
CA GLN A 254 29.58 15.03 -21.46
C GLN A 254 29.36 13.85 -22.42
N PRO A 255 30.37 13.00 -22.67
CA PRO A 255 30.20 11.75 -23.42
C PRO A 255 29.40 10.70 -22.65
N GLN A 256 28.56 9.95 -23.36
CA GLN A 256 27.72 8.86 -22.85
C GLN A 256 28.55 7.70 -22.25
N PRO A 257 28.08 7.01 -21.19
CA PRO A 257 28.75 5.82 -20.66
C PRO A 257 28.50 4.58 -21.52
N GLN A 258 29.57 3.82 -21.80
CA GLN A 258 29.50 2.48 -22.40
C GLN A 258 28.93 1.44 -21.41
N PRO A 259 28.22 0.41 -21.88
CA PRO A 259 27.59 -0.60 -21.02
C PRO A 259 28.60 -1.64 -20.50
N GLN A 260 28.54 -1.93 -19.20
CA GLN A 260 29.22 -3.06 -18.57
C GLN A 260 28.34 -4.33 -18.57
N PRO A 261 28.92 -5.54 -18.67
CA PRO A 261 28.20 -6.80 -18.81
C PRO A 261 27.64 -7.36 -17.49
N GLN A 262 26.54 -8.09 -17.63
CA GLN A 262 25.73 -8.74 -16.60
C GLN A 262 26.50 -9.79 -15.78
N SER A 263 26.30 -9.78 -14.46
CA SER A 263 26.58 -10.92 -13.57
C SER A 263 25.30 -11.68 -13.25
N GLN A 264 25.37 -13.00 -13.40
CA GLN A 264 24.32 -13.98 -13.17
C GLN A 264 24.16 -14.28 -11.66
N GLN A 265 22.92 -14.58 -11.25
CA GLN A 265 22.49 -15.78 -10.48
C GLN A 265 21.41 -15.47 -9.42
N SER A 266 20.17 -15.85 -9.74
CA SER A 266 19.28 -16.49 -8.78
C SER A 266 18.41 -17.49 -9.55
N GLN A 267 18.73 -18.78 -9.39
CA GLN A 267 18.00 -19.88 -10.01
C GLN A 267 16.65 -20.04 -9.28
N GLN A 268 15.54 -19.69 -9.94
CA GLN A 268 14.22 -20.22 -9.59
C GLN A 268 14.01 -21.50 -10.39
N SER A 269 13.58 -22.57 -9.70
CA SER A 269 13.24 -23.85 -10.31
C SER A 269 12.06 -23.68 -11.26
N VAL A 270 12.33 -23.61 -12.57
CA VAL A 270 11.31 -23.67 -13.61
C VAL A 270 10.79 -25.10 -13.65
N ARG A 271 9.54 -25.33 -13.22
CA ARG A 271 8.87 -26.61 -13.46
C ARG A 271 8.64 -26.76 -14.96
N ASP A 272 8.87 -27.98 -15.44
CA ASP A 272 8.78 -28.36 -16.85
C ASP A 272 7.41 -27.96 -17.45
N PRO A 273 7.39 -27.16 -18.53
CA PRO A 273 6.16 -26.77 -19.24
C PRO A 273 5.28 -27.96 -19.67
N ALA A 274 5.89 -29.13 -19.93
CA ALA A 274 5.14 -30.33 -20.29
C ALA A 274 4.33 -30.90 -19.10
N GLN A 275 4.89 -30.84 -17.88
CA GLN A 275 4.18 -31.25 -16.66
C GLN A 275 3.03 -30.29 -16.32
N LEU A 276 3.22 -28.99 -16.58
CA LEU A 276 2.16 -27.99 -16.43
C LEU A 276 1.00 -28.23 -17.39
N LYS A 277 1.29 -28.54 -18.66
CA LYS A 277 0.27 -28.85 -19.66
C LYS A 277 -0.52 -30.13 -19.33
N GLN A 278 0.15 -31.15 -18.81
CA GLN A 278 -0.49 -32.42 -18.44
C GLN A 278 -1.36 -32.29 -17.17
N MET A 279 -0.95 -31.45 -16.20
CA MET A 279 -1.81 -31.05 -15.08
C MET A 279 -3.02 -30.23 -15.54
N LEU A 280 -2.85 -29.36 -16.55
CA LEU A 280 -3.91 -28.52 -17.14
C LEU A 280 -4.99 -29.34 -17.86
N GLU A 281 -4.61 -30.34 -18.65
CA GLU A 281 -5.56 -31.24 -19.34
C GLU A 281 -6.38 -32.07 -18.33
N THR A 282 -5.78 -32.44 -17.19
CA THR A 282 -6.46 -33.18 -16.10
C THR A 282 -7.35 -32.28 -15.22
N LEU A 283 -7.15 -30.95 -15.26
CA LEU A 283 -7.93 -29.96 -14.51
C LEU A 283 -9.16 -29.47 -15.28
N LEU A 284 -9.11 -29.51 -16.62
CA LEU A 284 -10.12 -28.98 -17.53
C LEU A 284 -10.94 -30.07 -18.25
N GLY A 285 -10.46 -31.31 -18.26
CA GLY A 285 -11.17 -32.45 -18.85
C GLY A 285 -11.81 -33.34 -17.80
N GLY A 286 -13.12 -33.23 -17.64
CA GLY A 286 -13.95 -34.16 -16.87
C GLY A 286 -15.41 -33.81 -17.07
N ASP A 287 -16.08 -34.60 -17.92
CA ASP A 287 -17.53 -34.58 -18.17
C ASP A 287 -18.36 -34.64 -16.88
#